data_AF-A0A653UYP6-F1
#
_entry.id   AF-A0A653UYP6-F1
#
_cell.length_a   1.000
_cell.length_b   1.000
_cell.length_c   1.000
_cell.angle_alpha   90.00
_cell.angle_beta   90.00
_cell.angle_gamma   90.00
#
_symmetry.space_group_name_H-M   'P 1'
#
loop_
_entity.id
_entity.type
_entity.pdbx_description
1 polymer ?
#
loop_
_entity_poly.entity_id
_entity_poly.type
_entity_poly.pdbx_seq_one_letter_code
_entity_poly.pdbx_strand_id
1 'polypeptide(L)'
;MSTLTMPLDAGTVTFEILDQLQEHTPISWGGLTAAAGRSYSPLQGEAWPDYTVFPDRDDVDQVLVLDRWYDEDGQRGRTMLRLPRRTVGDALDHLHTRQPVCRFRASQEVDPFDPEGSRDPPALSVWTGPVIDAADVPATGPGPDLRGGRVVFRGRLSDRTDVLEDHPGMEAWEKLILEQTPALGEWVLRSGSHVIEDLQVHEHATELSTLDEVLTWAEQWLHTAYGSAYPMTVNSFVVSCAGAGQPMTVRVW
;
A
#
# COMPACT_ATOMS: atom_id res chain seq x y z
N MET A 1 -13.58 5.71 -28.01
CA MET A 1 -14.38 6.89 -27.63
C MET A 1 -14.29 6.99 -26.12
N SER A 2 -13.64 8.02 -25.58
CA SER A 2 -13.65 8.28 -24.13
C SER A 2 -14.78 9.24 -23.83
N THR A 3 -15.80 8.76 -23.13
CA THR A 3 -16.74 9.63 -22.43
C THR A 3 -15.95 10.32 -21.32
N LEU A 4 -15.73 11.63 -21.45
CA LEU A 4 -15.18 12.46 -20.39
C LEU A 4 -16.23 12.56 -19.29
N THR A 5 -16.28 11.57 -18.40
CA THR A 5 -17.09 11.63 -17.19
C THR A 5 -16.35 12.54 -16.20
N MET A 6 -16.95 13.67 -15.82
CA MET A 6 -16.42 14.48 -14.73
C MET A 6 -16.37 13.63 -13.45
N PRO A 7 -15.25 13.65 -12.70
CA PRO A 7 -15.18 12.97 -11.41
C PRO A 7 -16.28 13.43 -10.46
N LEU A 8 -16.89 12.49 -9.75
CA LEU A 8 -17.82 12.78 -8.66
C LEU A 8 -17.04 13.40 -7.50
N ASP A 9 -17.63 14.38 -6.81
CA ASP A 9 -17.05 14.93 -5.59
C ASP A 9 -17.28 13.93 -4.43
N ALA A 10 -16.21 13.47 -3.78
CA ALA A 10 -16.30 12.55 -2.65
C ALA A 10 -17.18 13.07 -1.51
N GLY A 11 -17.28 14.40 -1.33
CA GLY A 11 -18.17 15.02 -0.33
C GLY A 11 -19.67 14.86 -0.64
N THR A 12 -20.01 14.35 -1.82
CA THR A 12 -21.39 14.06 -2.26
C THR A 12 -21.67 12.56 -2.39
N VAL A 13 -20.63 11.72 -2.34
CA VAL A 13 -20.74 10.27 -2.50
C VAL A 13 -20.90 9.64 -1.12
N THR A 14 -22.09 9.13 -0.82
CA THR A 14 -22.33 8.33 0.39
C THR A 14 -21.86 6.89 0.20
N PHE A 15 -21.55 6.18 1.29
CA PHE A 15 -21.23 4.74 1.22
C PHE A 15 -22.38 3.92 0.59
N GLU A 16 -23.64 4.30 0.79
CA GLU A 16 -24.80 3.64 0.17
C GLU A 16 -24.86 3.79 -1.36
N ILE A 17 -24.32 4.89 -1.90
CA ILE A 17 -24.29 5.13 -3.35
C ILE A 17 -23.10 4.40 -3.99
N LEU A 18 -22.03 4.10 -3.24
CA LEU A 18 -20.86 3.41 -3.77
C LEU A 18 -21.21 2.08 -4.45
N ASP A 19 -22.12 1.29 -3.85
CA ASP A 19 -22.60 0.03 -4.42
C ASP A 19 -23.35 0.19 -5.75
N GLN A 20 -23.83 1.40 -6.03
CA GLN A 20 -24.62 1.72 -7.22
C GLN A 20 -23.77 2.33 -8.33
N LEU A 21 -22.51 2.69 -8.02
CA LEU A 21 -21.61 3.26 -9.01
C LEU A 21 -21.15 2.18 -9.98
N GLN A 22 -21.03 2.55 -11.25
CA GLN A 22 -20.41 1.69 -12.24
C GLN A 22 -18.92 1.53 -11.90
N GLU A 23 -18.39 0.33 -12.15
CA GLU A 23 -16.96 0.08 -12.04
C GLU A 23 -16.18 1.12 -12.87
N HIS A 24 -15.07 1.60 -12.31
CA HIS A 24 -14.24 2.68 -12.82
C HIS A 24 -14.84 4.09 -12.78
N THR A 25 -15.98 4.30 -12.12
CA THR A 25 -16.51 5.67 -11.91
C THR A 25 -15.48 6.52 -11.16
N PRO A 26 -15.03 7.66 -11.72
CA PRO A 26 -14.03 8.49 -11.06
C PRO A 26 -14.65 9.29 -9.90
N ILE A 27 -13.98 9.28 -8.75
CA ILE A 27 -14.31 10.03 -7.53
C ILE A 27 -13.09 10.91 -7.20
N SER A 28 -13.32 12.19 -6.94
CA SER A 28 -12.29 13.18 -6.66
C SER A 28 -12.41 13.72 -5.24
N TRP A 29 -11.26 13.98 -4.63
CA TRP A 29 -11.14 14.57 -3.29
C TRP A 29 -9.74 15.15 -3.10
N GLY A 30 -9.61 16.38 -2.60
CA GLY A 30 -8.31 16.94 -2.21
C GLY A 30 -7.22 16.94 -3.29
N GLY A 31 -7.59 17.02 -4.58
CA GLY A 31 -6.65 16.91 -5.71
C GLY A 31 -6.28 15.47 -6.11
N LEU A 32 -6.72 14.48 -5.35
CA LEU A 32 -6.63 13.06 -5.67
C LEU A 32 -7.85 12.62 -6.47
N THR A 33 -7.66 11.60 -7.31
CA THR A 33 -8.75 10.92 -8.02
C THR A 33 -8.60 9.43 -7.85
N ALA A 34 -9.69 8.76 -7.49
CA ALA A 34 -9.79 7.32 -7.38
C ALA A 34 -10.91 6.79 -8.27
N ALA A 35 -10.84 5.53 -8.65
CA ALA A 35 -11.90 4.86 -9.38
C ALA A 35 -12.69 3.95 -8.43
N ALA A 36 -14.02 3.95 -8.52
CA ALA A 36 -14.84 2.93 -7.89
C ALA A 36 -14.47 1.55 -8.47
N GLY A 37 -14.36 0.52 -7.64
CA GLY A 37 -13.95 -0.82 -8.07
C GLY A 37 -14.68 -1.94 -7.33
N ARG A 38 -14.44 -3.19 -7.74
CA ARG A 38 -15.02 -4.35 -7.07
C ARG A 38 -14.39 -4.63 -5.73
N SER A 39 -13.09 -4.89 -5.65
CA SER A 39 -12.37 -5.04 -4.38
C SER A 39 -10.94 -4.56 -4.53
N TYR A 40 -10.38 -4.07 -3.44
CA TYR A 40 -8.95 -3.94 -3.22
C TYR A 40 -8.39 -5.36 -3.06
N SER A 41 -7.28 -5.63 -3.73
CA SER A 41 -6.64 -6.94 -3.66
C SER A 41 -5.14 -6.76 -3.51
N PRO A 42 -4.57 -7.06 -2.33
CA PRO A 42 -3.13 -7.14 -2.15
C PRO A 42 -2.49 -8.18 -3.09
N LEU A 43 -3.24 -9.22 -3.47
CA LEU A 43 -2.80 -10.26 -4.41
C LEU A 43 -2.56 -9.71 -5.82
N GLN A 44 -3.15 -8.56 -6.16
CA GLN A 44 -2.84 -7.84 -7.41
C GLN A 44 -1.56 -6.99 -7.29
N GLY A 45 -0.84 -7.14 -6.18
CA GLY A 45 0.41 -6.43 -5.89
C GLY A 45 0.19 -4.96 -5.56
N GLU A 46 -0.99 -4.58 -5.06
CA GLU A 46 -1.17 -3.25 -4.50
C GLU A 46 -0.68 -3.20 -3.05
N ALA A 47 -0.06 -2.09 -2.64
CA ALA A 47 0.28 -1.87 -1.24
C ALA A 47 -0.98 -1.85 -0.37
N TRP A 48 -0.86 -2.36 0.85
CA TRP A 48 -1.98 -2.39 1.78
C TRP A 48 -2.41 -0.99 2.22
N PRO A 49 -3.73 -0.73 2.32
CA PRO A 49 -4.22 0.49 2.92
C PRO A 49 -3.85 0.54 4.40
N ASP A 50 -3.67 1.75 4.91
CA ASP A 50 -3.50 1.96 6.37
C ASP A 50 -4.85 1.82 7.08
N TYR A 51 -5.92 2.23 6.39
CA TYR A 51 -7.28 2.17 6.92
C TYR A 51 -8.24 1.61 5.87
N THR A 52 -9.17 0.76 6.32
CA THR A 52 -10.36 0.39 5.56
C THR A 52 -11.58 0.89 6.32
N VAL A 53 -12.45 1.65 5.66
CA VAL A 53 -13.65 2.24 6.25
C VAL A 53 -14.89 1.58 5.70
N PHE A 54 -15.79 1.15 6.57
CA PHE A 54 -17.07 0.53 6.25
C PHE A 54 -18.23 1.36 6.81
N PRO A 55 -19.42 1.37 6.18
CA PRO A 55 -20.61 1.86 6.86
C PRO A 55 -20.90 0.96 8.08
N ASP A 56 -21.26 1.59 9.21
CA ASP A 56 -21.72 0.82 10.37
C ASP A 56 -23.09 0.20 10.07
N ARG A 57 -23.26 -1.08 10.44
CA ARG A 57 -24.48 -1.85 10.19
C ARG A 57 -25.63 -1.44 11.12
N ASP A 58 -25.31 -1.02 12.34
CA ASP A 58 -26.27 -0.79 13.42
C ASP A 58 -26.62 0.70 13.55
N ASP A 59 -25.79 1.61 13.03
CA ASP A 59 -26.02 3.06 13.11
C ASP A 59 -25.81 3.78 11.77
N VAL A 60 -26.87 4.44 11.31
CA VAL A 60 -26.93 5.16 10.02
C VAL A 60 -26.09 6.44 9.96
N ASP A 61 -25.59 6.92 11.09
CA ASP A 61 -24.72 8.11 11.16
C ASP A 61 -23.26 7.72 11.46
N GLN A 62 -22.92 6.44 11.38
CA GLN A 62 -21.59 5.94 11.73
C GLN A 62 -20.90 5.18 10.59
N VAL A 63 -19.59 5.31 10.59
CA VAL A 63 -18.69 4.45 9.83
C VAL A 63 -17.72 3.78 10.79
N LEU A 64 -17.30 2.59 10.43
CA LEU A 64 -16.28 1.85 11.12
C LEU A 64 -14.95 2.01 10.38
N VAL A 65 -13.92 2.45 11.10
CA VAL A 65 -12.54 2.56 10.59
C VAL A 65 -11.73 1.42 11.18
N LEU A 66 -11.19 0.57 10.31
CA LEU A 66 -10.27 -0.51 10.67
C LEU A 66 -8.87 -0.13 10.22
N ASP A 67 -7.94 -0.09 11.15
CA ASP A 67 -6.50 -0.08 10.87
C ASP A 67 -6.09 -1.39 10.19
N ARG A 68 -5.08 -1.37 9.31
CA ARG A 68 -4.42 -2.56 8.74
C ARG A 68 -4.18 -3.68 9.76
N TRP A 69 -3.89 -3.32 11.01
CA TRP A 69 -3.55 -4.26 12.08
C TRP A 69 -4.71 -4.60 13.01
N TYR A 70 -5.96 -4.48 12.54
CA TYR A 70 -7.10 -4.88 13.35
C TYR A 70 -7.05 -6.39 13.64
N ASP A 71 -7.36 -6.76 14.90
CA ASP A 71 -7.51 -8.16 15.28
C ASP A 71 -8.94 -8.65 15.06
N GLU A 72 -9.10 -9.91 14.67
CA GLU A 72 -10.41 -10.56 14.50
C GLU A 72 -11.18 -10.63 15.84
N ASP A 73 -10.45 -10.62 16.96
CA ASP A 73 -11.01 -10.52 18.32
C ASP A 73 -11.66 -9.14 18.62
N GLY A 74 -11.52 -8.18 17.70
CA GLY A 74 -12.38 -7.02 17.57
C GLY A 74 -12.11 -5.88 18.54
N GLN A 75 -10.92 -5.79 19.13
CA GLN A 75 -10.57 -4.78 20.14
C GLN A 75 -9.43 -3.86 19.74
N ARG A 76 -8.45 -4.34 18.95
CA ARG A 76 -7.31 -3.53 18.53
C ARG A 76 -7.51 -3.04 17.10
N GLY A 77 -7.07 -1.81 16.82
CA GLY A 77 -7.14 -1.24 15.47
C GLY A 77 -8.53 -0.83 14.97
N ARG A 78 -9.60 -1.14 15.72
CA ARG A 78 -10.99 -0.75 15.42
C ARG A 78 -11.33 0.62 16.02
N THR A 79 -11.87 1.53 15.22
CA THR A 79 -12.40 2.82 15.68
C THR A 79 -13.77 3.09 15.06
N MET A 80 -14.78 3.40 15.88
CA MET A 80 -16.07 3.91 15.40
C MET A 80 -16.01 5.42 15.22
N LEU A 81 -16.48 5.90 14.08
CA LEU A 81 -16.49 7.32 13.74
C LEU A 81 -17.91 7.76 13.38
N ARG A 82 -18.41 8.78 14.08
CA ARG A 82 -19.69 9.41 13.75
C ARG A 82 -19.49 10.40 12.61
N LEU A 83 -20.11 10.13 11.46
CA LEU A 83 -20.12 10.98 10.27
C LEU A 83 -21.57 11.31 9.89
N PRO A 84 -22.07 12.53 10.14
CA PRO A 84 -23.48 12.89 9.95
C PRO A 84 -24.07 12.65 8.55
N ARG A 85 -23.23 12.47 7.53
CA ARG A 85 -23.67 12.20 6.14
C ARG A 85 -23.07 10.92 5.56
N ARG A 86 -22.19 10.23 6.30
CA ARG A 86 -21.41 9.06 5.84
C ARG A 86 -20.91 9.20 4.39
N THR A 87 -20.34 10.35 4.07
CA THR A 87 -19.75 10.54 2.74
C THR A 87 -18.30 10.04 2.73
N VAL A 88 -17.84 9.65 1.56
CA VAL A 88 -16.42 9.33 1.33
C VAL A 88 -15.56 10.53 1.67
N GLY A 89 -15.99 11.74 1.30
CA GLY A 89 -15.29 12.99 1.61
C GLY A 89 -15.16 13.24 3.11
N ASP A 90 -16.23 13.09 3.89
CA ASP A 90 -16.17 13.28 5.35
C ASP A 90 -15.21 12.28 6.03
N ALA A 91 -15.20 11.03 5.56
CA ALA A 91 -14.28 10.01 6.06
C ALA A 91 -12.82 10.36 5.72
N LEU A 92 -12.55 10.80 4.48
CA LEU A 92 -11.23 11.22 4.04
C LEU A 92 -10.74 12.47 4.79
N ASP A 93 -11.58 13.48 4.94
CA ASP A 93 -11.27 14.70 5.70
C ASP A 93 -10.87 14.36 7.13
N HIS A 94 -11.66 13.49 7.79
CA HIS A 94 -11.38 13.05 9.15
C HIS A 94 -10.03 12.32 9.25
N LEU A 95 -9.75 11.36 8.36
CA LEU A 95 -8.48 10.63 8.35
C LEU A 95 -7.30 11.55 8.02
N HIS A 96 -7.49 12.51 7.10
CA HIS A 96 -6.47 13.47 6.69
C HIS A 96 -6.01 14.35 7.86
N THR A 97 -6.89 14.66 8.83
CA THR A 97 -6.49 15.42 10.03
C THR A 97 -5.50 14.68 10.92
N ARG A 98 -5.47 13.34 10.87
CA ARG A 98 -4.52 12.53 11.64
C ARG A 98 -3.20 12.42 10.90
N GLN A 99 -3.27 12.08 9.62
CA GLN A 99 -2.12 11.96 8.73
C GLN A 99 -2.55 12.25 7.30
N PRO A 100 -1.70 12.90 6.48
CA PRO A 100 -2.07 13.25 5.12
C PRO A 100 -2.46 12.01 4.30
N VAL A 101 -3.68 12.01 3.78
CA VAL A 101 -4.13 11.03 2.77
C VAL A 101 -3.35 11.25 1.47
N CYS A 102 -2.73 10.20 0.96
CA CYS A 102 -1.97 10.24 -0.29
C CYS A 102 -2.61 9.44 -1.43
N ARG A 103 -3.44 8.45 -1.11
CA ARG A 103 -4.24 7.67 -2.06
C ARG A 103 -5.49 7.19 -1.36
N PHE A 104 -6.56 6.99 -2.12
CA PHE A 104 -7.75 6.29 -1.66
C PHE A 104 -8.34 5.45 -2.79
N ARG A 105 -9.21 4.51 -2.42
CA ARG A 105 -9.97 3.67 -3.35
C ARG A 105 -11.33 3.40 -2.73
N ALA A 106 -12.39 3.58 -3.51
CA ALA A 106 -13.71 3.13 -3.14
C ALA A 106 -13.97 1.77 -3.79
N SER A 107 -14.36 0.77 -3.01
CA SER A 107 -14.56 -0.60 -3.48
C SER A 107 -15.64 -1.30 -2.67
N GLN A 108 -15.95 -2.55 -3.02
CA GLN A 108 -16.64 -3.50 -2.16
C GLN A 108 -15.61 -4.43 -1.53
N GLU A 109 -15.61 -4.57 -0.21
CA GLU A 109 -14.61 -5.41 0.47
C GLU A 109 -15.29 -6.54 1.21
N VAL A 110 -14.57 -7.64 1.39
CA VAL A 110 -15.01 -8.75 2.24
C VAL A 110 -15.39 -8.19 3.61
N ASP A 111 -16.61 -8.44 4.04
CA ASP A 111 -17.08 -7.96 5.32
C ASP A 111 -16.32 -8.67 6.46
N PRO A 112 -15.50 -7.95 7.25
CA PRO A 112 -14.74 -8.58 8.32
C PRO A 112 -15.64 -9.03 9.50
N PHE A 113 -16.93 -8.73 9.47
CA PHE A 113 -17.94 -9.16 10.44
C PHE A 113 -19.01 -10.09 9.84
N ASP A 114 -18.74 -10.67 8.66
CA ASP A 114 -19.53 -11.76 8.10
C ASP A 114 -18.68 -13.04 7.98
N PRO A 115 -18.58 -13.86 9.03
CA PRO A 115 -17.77 -15.08 9.01
C PRO A 115 -18.26 -16.12 8.00
N GLU A 116 -19.47 -15.97 7.45
CA GLU A 116 -20.01 -16.81 6.38
C GLU A 116 -19.62 -16.33 4.97
N GLY A 117 -18.98 -15.15 4.87
CA GLY A 117 -18.43 -14.61 3.60
C GLY A 117 -19.49 -14.31 2.55
N SER A 118 -20.71 -13.99 2.97
CA SER A 118 -21.85 -13.86 2.06
C SER A 118 -22.05 -12.44 1.53
N ARG A 119 -21.27 -11.47 2.02
CA ARG A 119 -21.44 -10.04 1.76
C ARG A 119 -20.12 -9.32 1.49
N ASP A 120 -20.16 -8.48 0.45
CA ASP A 120 -19.12 -7.52 0.11
C ASP A 120 -19.70 -6.09 0.26
N PRO A 121 -19.71 -5.50 1.47
CA PRO A 121 -20.18 -4.13 1.68
C PRO A 121 -19.30 -3.10 0.98
N PRO A 122 -19.84 -1.90 0.70
CA PRO A 122 -19.06 -0.80 0.19
C PRO A 122 -18.05 -0.37 1.25
N ALA A 123 -16.83 -0.13 0.82
CA ALA A 123 -15.73 0.26 1.67
C ALA A 123 -14.85 1.32 1.00
N LEU A 124 -14.04 1.97 1.83
CA LEU A 124 -13.07 2.95 1.43
C LEU A 124 -11.70 2.54 1.99
N SER A 125 -10.80 2.14 1.09
CA SER A 125 -9.40 1.88 1.40
C SER A 125 -8.61 3.20 1.33
N VAL A 126 -7.82 3.49 2.35
CA VAL A 126 -7.10 4.77 2.49
C VAL A 126 -5.63 4.52 2.80
N TRP A 127 -4.76 5.19 2.05
CA TRP A 127 -3.32 5.23 2.27
C TRP A 127 -2.93 6.62 2.73
N THR A 128 -2.10 6.68 3.76
CA THR A 128 -1.70 7.91 4.44
C THR A 128 -0.18 7.99 4.57
N GLY A 129 0.31 9.19 4.89
CA GLY A 129 1.72 9.50 5.07
C GLY A 129 2.33 10.32 3.91
N PRO A 130 3.52 10.89 4.12
CA PRO A 130 4.25 11.57 3.05
C PRO A 130 4.68 10.57 1.98
N VAL A 131 4.69 11.03 0.73
CA VAL A 131 5.11 10.25 -0.43
C VAL A 131 6.31 10.91 -1.08
N ILE A 132 7.33 10.11 -1.39
CA ILE A 132 8.51 10.51 -2.15
C ILE A 132 8.66 9.61 -3.39
N ASP A 133 9.07 10.18 -4.52
CA ASP A 133 9.37 9.40 -5.71
C ASP A 133 10.69 8.63 -5.51
N ALA A 134 10.75 7.37 -5.92
CA ALA A 134 11.97 6.55 -5.87
C ALA A 134 13.14 7.19 -6.63
N ALA A 135 12.85 7.96 -7.68
CA ALA A 135 13.86 8.71 -8.44
C ALA A 135 14.50 9.84 -7.61
N ASP A 136 13.81 10.33 -6.58
CA ASP A 136 14.29 11.40 -5.70
C ASP A 136 15.00 10.85 -4.44
N VAL A 137 14.98 9.54 -4.22
CA VAL A 137 15.66 8.90 -3.07
C VAL A 137 17.07 8.48 -3.49
N PRO A 138 18.13 9.04 -2.88
CA PRO A 138 19.51 8.65 -3.20
C PRO A 138 19.79 7.19 -2.81
N ALA A 139 20.37 6.41 -3.73
CA ALA A 139 20.79 5.03 -3.46
C ALA A 139 22.10 4.95 -2.66
N THR A 140 22.83 6.05 -2.51
CA THR A 140 24.07 6.14 -1.75
C THR A 140 24.08 7.38 -0.86
N GLY A 141 24.89 7.34 0.20
CA GLY A 141 24.99 8.45 1.15
C GLY A 141 23.78 8.56 2.09
N PRO A 142 23.60 9.71 2.76
CA PRO A 142 22.54 9.85 3.74
C PRO A 142 21.17 9.95 3.06
N GLY A 143 20.36 8.90 3.20
CA GLY A 143 18.98 8.88 2.72
C GLY A 143 18.03 9.78 3.53
N PRO A 144 16.85 10.12 2.95
CA PRO A 144 15.79 10.83 3.66
C PRO A 144 15.26 9.99 4.84
N ASP A 145 14.60 10.64 5.80
CA ASP A 145 13.85 9.91 6.82
C ASP A 145 12.58 9.33 6.18
N LEU A 146 12.59 8.03 5.90
CA LEU A 146 11.45 7.31 5.32
C LEU A 146 10.52 6.74 6.39
N ARG A 147 10.80 6.94 7.68
CA ARG A 147 9.97 6.40 8.76
C ARG A 147 8.56 6.97 8.69
N GLY A 148 7.59 6.07 8.52
CA GLY A 148 6.18 6.43 8.40
C GLY A 148 5.81 7.13 7.09
N GLY A 149 6.73 7.22 6.12
CA GLY A 149 6.48 7.66 4.75
C GLY A 149 6.33 6.49 3.78
N ARG A 150 6.12 6.82 2.50
CA ARG A 150 5.98 5.85 1.41
C ARG A 150 6.82 6.27 0.22
N VAL A 151 7.25 5.30 -0.56
CA VAL A 151 7.96 5.51 -1.82
C VAL A 151 7.04 5.17 -2.97
N VAL A 152 7.04 5.98 -4.04
CA VAL A 152 6.40 5.63 -5.31
C VAL A 152 7.46 5.21 -6.32
N PHE A 153 7.27 4.05 -6.94
CA PHE A 153 8.09 3.55 -8.03
C PHE A 153 7.19 3.27 -9.23
N ARG A 154 7.35 4.04 -10.32
CA ARG A 154 6.58 3.87 -11.58
C ARG A 154 5.05 3.76 -11.37
N GLY A 155 4.51 4.57 -10.47
CA GLY A 155 3.08 4.58 -10.12
C GLY A 155 2.64 3.50 -9.14
N ARG A 156 3.56 2.65 -8.65
CA ARG A 156 3.33 1.69 -7.57
C ARG A 156 3.74 2.31 -6.25
N LEU A 157 2.83 2.34 -5.29
CA LEU A 157 3.08 2.83 -3.95
C LEU A 157 3.70 1.70 -3.12
N SER A 158 4.71 2.00 -2.32
CA SER A 158 5.26 1.05 -1.35
C SER A 158 4.28 0.80 -0.21
N ASP A 159 4.39 -0.37 0.41
CA ASP A 159 3.89 -0.56 1.77
C ASP A 159 4.60 0.41 2.72
N ARG A 160 3.88 0.85 3.75
CA ARG A 160 4.35 1.87 4.69
C ARG A 160 5.21 1.29 5.82
N THR A 161 4.87 0.09 6.22
CA THR A 161 5.42 -0.56 7.40
C THR A 161 6.13 -1.81 6.94
N ASP A 162 7.37 -1.98 7.40
CA ASP A 162 7.99 -3.29 7.42
C ASP A 162 7.19 -4.13 8.40
N VAL A 163 6.28 -4.94 7.86
CA VAL A 163 5.35 -5.78 8.60
C VAL A 163 6.03 -6.59 9.71
N LEU A 164 7.31 -6.90 9.52
CA LEU A 164 8.15 -7.68 10.42
C LEU A 164 8.65 -6.89 11.63
N GLU A 165 8.81 -5.57 11.50
CA GLU A 165 9.27 -4.70 12.58
C GLU A 165 8.13 -4.41 13.57
N ASP A 166 6.91 -4.20 13.07
CA ASP A 166 5.74 -3.88 13.91
C ASP A 166 5.04 -5.14 14.47
N HIS A 167 5.18 -6.30 13.80
CA HIS A 167 4.59 -7.56 14.22
C HIS A 167 5.58 -8.73 14.15
N PRO A 168 6.48 -8.87 15.15
CA PRO A 168 7.41 -9.99 15.24
C PRO A 168 6.61 -11.30 15.46
N GLY A 169 6.34 -12.02 14.38
CA GLY A 169 5.50 -13.22 14.39
C GLY A 169 4.73 -13.45 13.09
N MET A 170 4.56 -12.42 12.26
CA MET A 170 4.13 -12.64 10.88
C MET A 170 5.29 -13.13 10.03
N GLU A 171 5.03 -14.14 9.22
CA GLU A 171 6.02 -14.73 8.35
C GLU A 171 6.27 -13.82 7.14
N ALA A 172 7.55 -13.60 6.85
CA ALA A 172 8.04 -12.71 5.82
C ALA A 172 8.10 -13.45 4.48
N TRP A 173 7.16 -13.19 3.57
CA TRP A 173 7.08 -13.89 2.28
C TRP A 173 7.81 -13.16 1.14
N GLU A 174 8.73 -12.24 1.44
CA GLU A 174 9.50 -11.55 0.42
C GLU A 174 10.26 -12.51 -0.48
N LYS A 175 10.32 -12.16 -1.77
CA LYS A 175 11.06 -12.88 -2.79
C LYS A 175 12.48 -12.38 -2.91
N LEU A 176 12.65 -11.06 -2.83
CA LEU A 176 13.95 -10.40 -2.87
C LEU A 176 14.11 -9.44 -1.71
N ILE A 177 15.31 -9.41 -1.15
CA ILE A 177 15.78 -8.48 -0.12
C ILE A 177 16.95 -7.71 -0.73
N LEU A 178 16.85 -6.40 -0.80
CA LEU A 178 17.93 -5.50 -1.22
C LEU A 178 18.43 -4.72 -0.01
N GLU A 179 19.72 -4.81 0.27
CA GLU A 179 20.36 -4.18 1.42
C GLU A 179 21.44 -3.23 0.94
N GLN A 180 21.35 -1.98 1.36
CA GLN A 180 22.40 -1.02 1.13
C GLN A 180 23.60 -1.38 2.02
N THR A 181 24.80 -1.40 1.44
CA THR A 181 26.08 -1.54 2.16
C THR A 181 26.88 -0.23 2.06
N PRO A 182 26.62 0.77 2.93
CA PRO A 182 27.20 2.10 2.77
C PRO A 182 28.73 2.13 2.80
N ALA A 183 29.36 1.23 3.55
CA ALA A 183 30.82 1.13 3.63
C ALA A 183 31.48 0.79 2.29
N LEU A 184 30.75 0.14 1.39
CA LEU A 184 31.21 -0.29 0.07
C LEU A 184 30.59 0.53 -1.07
N GLY A 185 29.61 1.39 -0.77
CA GLY A 185 28.86 2.13 -1.79
C GLY A 185 28.06 1.19 -2.71
N GLU A 186 27.59 0.09 -2.15
CA GLU A 186 27.05 -1.05 -2.89
C GLU A 186 25.63 -1.39 -2.40
N TRP A 187 24.91 -2.13 -3.24
CA TRP A 187 23.68 -2.83 -2.90
C TRP A 187 23.87 -4.33 -3.07
N VAL A 188 23.41 -5.08 -2.08
CA VAL A 188 23.37 -6.54 -2.10
C VAL A 188 21.92 -6.97 -2.27
N LEU A 189 21.65 -7.80 -3.26
CA LEU A 189 20.36 -8.44 -3.48
C LEU A 189 20.48 -9.91 -3.08
N ARG A 190 19.53 -10.39 -2.30
CA ARG A 190 19.42 -11.81 -1.93
C ARG A 190 17.98 -12.29 -1.97
N SER A 191 17.78 -13.57 -2.24
CA SER A 191 16.46 -14.19 -2.09
C SER A 191 15.97 -14.19 -0.63
N GLY A 192 14.66 -14.06 -0.45
CA GLY A 192 14.01 -14.29 0.84
C GLY A 192 14.01 -15.77 1.24
N SER A 193 13.65 -16.04 2.50
CA SER A 193 13.75 -17.38 3.12
C SER A 193 12.87 -18.45 2.48
N HIS A 194 11.82 -18.05 1.75
CA HIS A 194 10.83 -18.96 1.16
C HIS A 194 11.04 -19.21 -0.33
N VAL A 195 12.13 -18.70 -0.92
CA VAL A 195 12.52 -19.03 -2.30
C VAL A 195 13.22 -20.39 -2.31
N ILE A 196 12.83 -21.24 -3.25
CA ILE A 196 13.37 -22.60 -3.41
C ILE A 196 14.88 -22.50 -3.69
N GLU A 197 15.69 -23.41 -3.10
CA GLU A 197 17.16 -23.37 -3.18
C GLU A 197 17.70 -23.21 -4.60
N ASP A 198 17.13 -23.94 -5.57
CA ASP A 198 17.54 -23.89 -6.99
C ASP A 198 17.22 -22.55 -7.70
N LEU A 199 16.46 -21.67 -7.05
CA LEU A 199 16.03 -20.36 -7.55
C LEU A 199 16.60 -19.20 -6.72
N GLN A 200 17.55 -19.49 -5.83
CA GLN A 200 18.20 -18.44 -5.03
C GLN A 200 19.02 -17.50 -5.90
N VAL A 201 18.87 -16.21 -5.63
CA VAL A 201 19.63 -15.14 -6.25
C VAL A 201 20.50 -14.50 -5.18
N HIS A 202 21.75 -14.22 -5.53
CA HIS A 202 22.66 -13.43 -4.71
C HIS A 202 23.52 -12.57 -5.62
N GLU A 203 23.26 -11.27 -5.63
CA GLU A 203 23.80 -10.35 -6.62
C GLU A 203 24.23 -9.04 -6.00
N HIS A 204 25.15 -8.37 -6.66
CA HIS A 204 25.80 -7.17 -6.19
C HIS A 204 25.72 -6.08 -7.24
N ALA A 205 25.41 -4.86 -6.83
CA ALA A 205 25.41 -3.70 -7.71
C ALA A 205 26.11 -2.50 -7.08
N THR A 206 26.90 -1.82 -7.91
CA THR A 206 27.56 -0.55 -7.59
C THR A 206 27.12 0.50 -8.58
N GLU A 207 27.47 1.76 -8.34
CA GLU A 207 27.18 2.88 -9.24
C GLU A 207 25.69 3.19 -9.45
N LEU A 208 24.81 2.69 -8.56
CA LEU A 208 23.40 3.06 -8.51
C LEU A 208 23.24 4.40 -7.79
N SER A 209 22.55 5.33 -8.43
CA SER A 209 22.38 6.72 -7.99
C SER A 209 21.08 6.92 -7.21
N THR A 210 20.01 6.22 -7.58
CA THR A 210 18.67 6.41 -7.01
C THR A 210 17.99 5.08 -6.65
N LEU A 211 17.01 5.14 -5.76
CA LEU A 211 16.21 3.97 -5.40
C LEU A 211 15.41 3.43 -6.60
N ASP A 212 15.03 4.27 -7.57
CA ASP A 212 14.45 3.83 -8.84
C ASP A 212 15.41 2.91 -9.62
N GLU A 213 16.70 3.25 -9.68
CA GLU A 213 17.71 2.41 -10.32
C GLU A 213 17.93 1.08 -9.57
N VAL A 214 17.90 1.12 -8.23
CA VAL A 214 17.98 -0.08 -7.38
C VAL A 214 16.80 -1.02 -7.63
N LEU A 215 15.57 -0.50 -7.65
CA LEU A 215 14.36 -1.28 -7.93
C LEU A 215 14.33 -1.80 -9.36
N THR A 216 14.78 -0.98 -10.33
CA THR A 216 14.89 -1.39 -11.74
C THR A 216 15.91 -2.49 -11.94
N TRP A 217 17.03 -2.45 -11.22
CA TRP A 217 18.00 -3.55 -11.22
C TRP A 217 17.39 -4.84 -10.65
N ALA A 218 16.62 -4.74 -9.56
CA ALA A 218 15.94 -5.88 -8.94
C ALA A 218 14.96 -6.61 -9.90
N GLU A 219 14.27 -5.87 -10.79
CA GLU A 219 13.32 -6.45 -11.76
C GLU A 219 13.94 -7.55 -12.62
N GLN A 220 15.24 -7.44 -12.92
CA GLN A 220 15.96 -8.42 -13.73
C GLN A 220 16.02 -9.80 -13.06
N TRP A 221 15.85 -9.87 -11.73
CA TRP A 221 16.00 -11.08 -10.94
C TRP A 221 14.68 -11.65 -10.44
N LEU A 222 13.60 -10.88 -10.50
CA LEU A 222 12.28 -11.31 -10.01
C LEU A 222 11.79 -12.58 -10.70
N HIS A 223 11.97 -12.68 -12.02
CA HIS A 223 11.55 -13.87 -12.76
C HIS A 223 12.21 -15.15 -12.21
N THR A 224 13.51 -15.10 -11.87
CA THR A 224 14.24 -16.21 -11.25
C THR A 224 13.66 -16.53 -9.87
N ALA A 225 13.51 -15.55 -8.99
CA ALA A 225 13.02 -15.75 -7.62
C ALA A 225 11.57 -16.31 -7.58
N TYR A 226 10.79 -16.04 -8.62
CA TYR A 226 9.43 -16.56 -8.80
C TYR A 226 9.36 -17.87 -9.60
N GLY A 227 10.48 -18.35 -10.17
CA GLY A 227 10.48 -19.49 -11.08
C GLY A 227 9.67 -19.26 -12.37
N SER A 228 9.56 -18.00 -12.80
CA SER A 228 8.85 -17.57 -14.01
C SER A 228 9.79 -17.55 -15.21
N ALA A 229 9.32 -18.06 -16.35
CA ALA A 229 10.01 -17.94 -17.63
C ALA A 229 9.87 -16.55 -18.28
N TYR A 230 9.05 -15.67 -17.71
CA TYR A 230 8.75 -14.35 -18.23
C TYR A 230 9.26 -13.25 -17.31
N PRO A 231 9.70 -12.10 -17.86
CA PRO A 231 10.07 -10.93 -17.07
C PRO A 231 8.95 -10.52 -16.11
N MET A 232 9.35 -10.06 -14.92
CA MET A 232 8.43 -9.62 -13.87
C MET A 232 8.80 -8.20 -13.43
N THR A 233 7.80 -7.45 -12.98
CA THR A 233 7.96 -6.08 -12.48
C THR A 233 7.77 -6.04 -10.96
N VAL A 234 8.39 -5.06 -10.31
CA VAL A 234 8.10 -4.81 -8.89
C VAL A 234 6.67 -4.29 -8.78
N ASN A 235 5.80 -5.10 -8.16
CA ASN A 235 4.41 -4.71 -7.91
C ASN A 235 4.19 -4.28 -6.47
N SER A 236 4.69 -5.06 -5.51
CA SER A 236 4.60 -4.77 -4.09
C SER A 236 5.99 -4.76 -3.46
N PHE A 237 6.28 -3.75 -2.65
CA PHE A 237 7.56 -3.59 -1.97
C PHE A 237 7.45 -2.67 -0.75
N VAL A 238 8.38 -2.81 0.20
CA VAL A 238 8.56 -1.89 1.32
C VAL A 238 10.00 -1.40 1.35
N VAL A 239 10.16 -0.16 1.79
CA VAL A 239 11.45 0.47 2.02
C VAL A 239 11.54 0.82 3.50
N SER A 240 12.54 0.31 4.20
CA SER A 240 12.78 0.60 5.61
C SER A 240 14.17 1.18 5.83
N CYS A 241 14.27 2.04 6.84
CA CYS A 241 15.53 2.59 7.35
C CYS A 241 15.38 2.88 8.84
N ALA A 242 16.42 2.63 9.64
CA ALA A 242 16.39 2.90 11.08
C ALA A 242 16.29 4.40 11.42
N GLY A 243 16.52 5.28 10.45
CA GLY A 243 16.38 6.73 10.55
C GLY A 243 17.13 7.45 9.43
N ALA A 244 17.08 8.78 9.44
CA ALA A 244 17.79 9.60 8.47
C ALA A 244 19.28 9.22 8.36
N GLY A 245 19.74 8.98 7.14
CA GLY A 245 21.12 8.58 6.84
C GLY A 245 21.55 7.19 7.30
N GLN A 246 20.62 6.36 7.79
CA GLN A 246 20.89 4.94 8.05
C GLN A 246 20.80 4.12 6.75
N PRO A 247 21.45 2.94 6.69
CA PRO A 247 21.32 2.04 5.56
C PRO A 247 19.84 1.72 5.28
N MET A 248 19.47 1.71 4.01
CA MET A 248 18.14 1.30 3.56
C MET A 248 18.07 -0.20 3.29
N THR A 249 16.93 -0.78 3.60
CA THR A 249 16.55 -2.13 3.19
C THR A 249 15.27 -2.06 2.36
N VAL A 250 15.23 -2.77 1.24
CA VAL A 250 14.04 -2.92 0.41
C VAL A 250 13.65 -4.39 0.42
N ARG A 251 12.38 -4.68 0.66
CA ARG A 251 11.83 -6.04 0.51
C ARG A 251 10.77 -6.02 -0.58
N VAL A 252 10.87 -6.96 -1.50
CA VAL A 252 9.96 -7.10 -2.65
C VAL A 252 9.23 -8.43 -2.54
N TRP A 253 7.91 -8.41 -2.68
CA TRP A 253 7.06 -9.60 -2.56
C TRP A 253 6.76 -10.27 -3.88
#